data_AF-A0A1I1S2M4-F1
#
_entry.id   AF-A0A1I1S2M4-F1
#
_cell.length_a   1.000
_cell.length_b   1.000
_cell.length_c   1.000
_cell.angle_alpha   90.00
_cell.angle_beta   90.00
_cell.angle_gamma   90.00
#
_symmetry.space_group_name_H-M   'P 1'
#
loop_
_entity.id
_entity.type
_entity.pdbx_description
1 polymer ?
#
loop_
_entity_poly.entity_id
_entity_poly.type
_entity_poly.pdbx_seq_one_letter_code
_entity_poly.pdbx_strand_id
1 'polypeptide(L)'
;MVTPPDPSVRSLAAALLLAVMWGLSIPITKLGLLTLPPLTLTALRFLIAIPLMFVFVAGKQRLPMRALPRVAALGLLGIGIGQVAQTFGVAATSASVGTTISAAIPAFVVVFAAMRLKQSVSRLQALGILAAFVGIALVASGRGEAASAAAQTSLVGAALVLLSALTIAF
;
A
#
# COMPACT_ATOMS: atom_id res chain seq x y z
N MET A 1 8.18 28.84 10.82
CA MET A 1 8.10 28.00 9.61
C MET A 1 9.46 27.34 9.44
N VAL A 2 9.58 26.03 9.67
CA VAL A 2 10.81 25.29 9.41
C VAL A 2 10.78 24.89 7.94
N THR A 3 11.66 25.45 7.12
CA THR A 3 11.84 25.00 5.73
C THR A 3 12.30 23.54 5.77
N PRO A 4 11.61 22.60 5.11
CA PRO A 4 12.07 21.23 5.05
C PRO A 4 13.45 21.20 4.36
N PRO A 5 14.40 20.40 4.85
CA PRO A 5 15.72 20.29 4.24
C PRO A 5 15.60 19.83 2.79
N ASP A 6 16.47 20.34 1.92
CA ASP A 6 16.51 19.95 0.51
C ASP A 6 16.63 18.43 0.39
N PRO A 7 15.87 17.79 -0.51
CA PRO A 7 15.88 16.34 -0.64
C PRO A 7 17.28 15.89 -1.07
N SER A 8 18.01 15.25 -0.14
CA SER A 8 19.32 14.68 -0.45
C SER A 8 19.17 13.62 -1.55
N VAL A 9 20.18 13.47 -2.42
CA VAL A 9 20.21 12.44 -3.48
C VAL A 9 19.92 11.04 -2.91
N ARG A 10 20.38 10.78 -1.68
CA ARG A 10 20.11 9.53 -0.95
C ARG A 10 18.63 9.34 -0.62
N SER A 11 17.94 10.40 -0.21
CA SER A 11 16.50 10.38 0.08
C SER A 11 15.69 10.12 -1.19
N LEU A 12 16.07 10.75 -2.31
CA LEU A 12 15.41 10.54 -3.59
C LEU A 12 15.63 9.11 -4.11
N ALA A 13 16.86 8.59 -4.04
CA ALA A 13 17.17 7.22 -4.41
C ALA A 13 16.39 6.20 -3.56
N ALA A 14 16.29 6.43 -2.24
CA ALA A 14 15.50 5.57 -1.35
C ALA A 14 14.00 5.60 -1.70
N ALA A 15 13.45 6.78 -2.02
CA ALA A 15 12.05 6.92 -2.42
C ALA A 15 11.76 6.21 -3.75
N LEU A 16 12.67 6.31 -4.73
CA LEU A 16 12.54 5.61 -6.02
C LEU A 16 12.62 4.09 -5.83
N LEU A 17 13.57 3.60 -5.03
CA LEU A 17 13.65 2.18 -4.71
C LEU A 17 12.36 1.68 -4.04
N LEU A 18 11.84 2.44 -3.08
CA LEU A 18 10.58 2.13 -2.42
C LEU A 18 9.43 2.07 -3.43
N ALA A 19 9.34 3.02 -4.35
CA ALA A 19 8.31 3.07 -5.38
C ALA A 19 8.37 1.85 -6.32
N VAL A 20 9.57 1.44 -6.73
CA VAL A 20 9.77 0.22 -7.55
C VAL A 20 9.37 -1.04 -6.77
N MET A 21 9.81 -1.16 -5.52
CA MET A 21 9.45 -2.30 -4.67
C MET A 21 7.94 -2.41 -4.44
N TRP A 22 7.27 -1.28 -4.21
CA TRP A 22 5.82 -1.23 -4.05
C TRP A 22 5.07 -1.50 -5.35
N GLY A 23 5.51 -0.93 -6.47
CA GLY A 23 4.89 -1.12 -7.78
C GLY A 23 4.95 -2.57 -8.25
N LEU A 24 6.06 -3.28 -7.97
CA LEU A 24 6.20 -4.70 -8.31
C LEU A 24 5.49 -5.65 -7.33
N SER A 25 5.10 -5.19 -6.14
CA SER A 25 4.53 -6.04 -5.09
C SER A 25 3.24 -6.74 -5.56
N ILE A 26 2.32 -6.04 -6.24
CA ILE A 26 1.04 -6.62 -6.67
C ILE A 26 1.21 -7.62 -7.82
N PRO A 27 1.95 -7.31 -8.91
CA PRO A 27 2.26 -8.29 -9.95
C PRO A 27 2.94 -9.55 -9.39
N ILE A 28 3.93 -9.41 -8.50
CA ILE A 28 4.61 -10.55 -7.87
C ILE A 28 3.65 -11.35 -6.98
N THR A 29 2.78 -10.67 -6.23
CA THR A 29 1.74 -11.33 -5.42
C THR A 29 0.80 -12.13 -6.32
N LYS A 30 0.37 -11.57 -7.45
CA LYS A 30 -0.48 -12.28 -8.43
C LYS A 30 0.20 -13.53 -8.99
N LEU A 31 1.51 -13.47 -9.26
CA LEU A 31 2.29 -14.64 -9.67
C LEU A 31 2.36 -15.71 -8.57
N GLY A 32 2.63 -15.31 -7.32
CA GLY A 32 2.64 -16.25 -6.19
C GLY A 32 1.29 -16.92 -5.94
N LEU A 33 0.20 -16.21 -6.22
CA LEU A 33 -1.17 -16.73 -6.11
C LEU A 33 -1.55 -17.77 -7.18
N LEU A 34 -0.69 -17.99 -8.19
CA LEU A 34 -0.88 -19.09 -9.14
C LEU A 34 -0.62 -20.46 -8.51
N THR A 35 0.21 -20.51 -7.46
CA THR A 35 0.65 -21.77 -6.82
C THR A 35 0.30 -21.84 -5.34
N LEU A 36 0.09 -20.71 -4.67
CA LEU A 36 -0.15 -20.64 -3.23
C LEU A 36 -1.52 -20.03 -2.91
N PRO A 37 -2.25 -20.59 -1.93
CA PRO A 37 -3.45 -19.96 -1.41
C PRO A 37 -3.17 -18.57 -0.80
N PRO A 38 -4.11 -17.61 -0.85
CA PRO A 38 -3.90 -16.23 -0.40
C PRO A 38 -3.37 -16.08 1.03
N LEU A 39 -3.94 -16.85 1.97
CA LEU A 39 -3.53 -16.79 3.37
C LEU A 39 -2.14 -17.41 3.58
N THR A 40 -1.81 -18.46 2.83
CA THR A 40 -0.49 -19.10 2.89
C THR A 40 0.60 -18.17 2.36
N LEU A 41 0.36 -17.52 1.22
CA LEU A 41 1.29 -16.54 0.67
C LEU A 41 1.52 -15.36 1.64
N THR A 42 0.44 -14.84 2.23
CA THR A 42 0.53 -13.79 3.25
C THR A 42 1.33 -14.26 4.47
N ALA A 43 1.05 -15.47 4.98
CA ALA A 43 1.75 -16.03 6.14
C ALA A 43 3.25 -16.20 5.87
N LEU A 44 3.64 -16.74 4.71
CA LEU A 44 5.05 -16.87 4.31
C LEU A 44 5.75 -15.51 4.21
N ARG A 45 5.07 -14.50 3.64
CA ARG A 45 5.60 -13.14 3.55
C ARG A 45 5.92 -12.58 4.94
N PHE A 46 5.02 -12.76 5.91
CA PHE A 46 5.21 -12.28 7.28
C PHE A 46 6.16 -13.13 8.11
N LEU A 47 6.26 -14.44 7.83
CA LEU A 47 7.25 -15.32 8.45
C LEU A 47 8.68 -14.85 8.17
N ILE A 48 8.93 -14.26 6.99
CA ILE A 48 10.22 -13.66 6.63
C ILE A 48 10.32 -12.22 7.14
N ALA A 49 9.27 -11.42 6.99
CA ALA A 49 9.31 -10.01 7.35
C ALA A 49 9.50 -9.76 8.85
N ILE A 50 8.88 -10.57 9.72
CA ILE A 50 8.93 -10.38 11.18
C ILE A 50 10.37 -10.54 11.72
N PRO A 51 11.10 -11.65 11.47
CA PRO A 51 12.48 -11.80 11.92
C PRO A 51 13.40 -10.70 11.38
N LEU A 52 13.26 -10.34 10.10
CA LEU A 52 14.04 -9.26 9.49
C LEU A 52 13.81 -7.94 10.22
N MET A 53 12.54 -7.57 10.47
CA MET A 53 12.19 -6.38 11.25
C MET A 53 12.82 -6.42 12.65
N PHE A 54 12.77 -7.56 13.33
CA PHE A 54 13.40 -7.72 14.64
C PHE A 54 14.91 -7.50 14.59
N VAL A 55 15.61 -8.01 13.57
CA VAL A 55 17.07 -7.77 13.41
C VAL A 55 17.38 -6.28 13.24
N PHE A 56 16.55 -5.52 12.52
CA PHE A 56 16.81 -4.09 12.30
C PHE A 56 16.50 -3.21 13.52
N VAL A 57 15.51 -3.60 14.33
CA VAL A 57 14.97 -2.81 15.45
C VAL A 57 15.52 -3.22 16.81
N ALA A 58 15.99 -4.47 16.97
CA ALA A 58 16.52 -4.99 18.23
C ALA A 58 17.61 -4.07 18.80
N GLY A 59 17.43 -3.68 20.07
CA GLY A 59 18.36 -2.80 20.79
C GLY A 59 18.28 -1.31 20.44
N LYS A 60 17.57 -0.91 19.38
CA LYS A 60 17.48 0.50 18.93
C LYS A 60 16.24 1.21 19.42
N GLN A 61 15.10 0.52 19.49
CA GLN A 61 13.83 1.10 19.95
C GLN A 61 13.24 0.22 21.06
N ARG A 62 13.05 0.82 22.24
CA ARG A 62 12.36 0.17 23.36
C ARG A 62 10.91 0.63 23.38
N LEU A 63 9.98 -0.28 23.14
CA LEU A 63 8.55 0.00 23.24
C LEU A 63 8.09 -0.18 24.70
N PRO A 64 7.43 0.81 25.32
CA PRO A 64 6.83 0.62 26.63
C PRO A 64 5.77 -0.49 26.58
N MET A 65 5.78 -1.43 27.53
CA MET A 65 4.79 -2.53 27.57
C MET A 65 3.34 -2.02 27.62
N ARG A 66 3.11 -0.85 28.20
CA ARG A 66 1.79 -0.17 28.22
C ARG A 66 1.32 0.29 26.85
N ALA A 67 2.23 0.55 25.91
CA ALA A 67 1.91 0.92 24.54
C ALA A 67 1.71 -0.30 23.63
N LEU A 68 2.15 -1.49 24.06
CA LEU A 68 2.11 -2.71 23.25
C LEU A 68 0.70 -3.06 22.72
N PRO A 69 -0.39 -3.00 23.53
CA PRO A 69 -1.73 -3.29 23.00
C PRO A 69 -2.18 -2.31 21.92
N ARG A 70 -1.82 -1.03 22.06
CA ARG A 70 -2.17 0.01 21.07
C ARG A 70 -1.40 -0.18 19.78
N VAL A 71 -0.09 -0.48 19.86
CA VAL A 71 0.75 -0.75 18.69
C VAL A 71 0.31 -2.04 18.00
N ALA A 72 -0.02 -3.08 18.76
CA ALA A 72 -0.54 -4.33 18.21
C ALA A 72 -1.90 -4.11 17.51
N ALA A 73 -2.79 -3.31 18.10
CA ALA A 73 -4.05 -2.95 17.48
C ALA A 73 -3.85 -2.17 16.17
N LEU A 74 -2.94 -1.19 16.15
CA LEU A 74 -2.60 -0.44 14.93
C LEU A 74 -1.98 -1.35 13.86
N GLY A 75 -1.07 -2.26 14.23
CA GLY A 75 -0.48 -3.22 13.32
C GLY A 75 -1.52 -4.18 12.74
N LEU A 76 -2.44 -4.68 13.57
CA LEU A 76 -3.52 -5.57 13.13
C LEU A 76 -4.50 -4.84 12.20
N LEU A 77 -4.96 -3.66 12.57
CA LEU A 77 -5.95 -2.89 11.81
C LEU A 77 -5.36 -2.33 10.51
N GLY A 78 -4.17 -1.73 10.57
CA GLY A 78 -3.56 -1.05 9.43
C GLY A 78 -2.82 -1.99 8.48
N ILE A 79 -2.12 -2.99 9.00
CA ILE A 79 -1.28 -3.88 8.19
C ILE A 79 -1.87 -5.30 8.09
N GLY A 80 -2.33 -5.88 9.20
CA GLY A 80 -2.88 -7.25 9.21
C GLY A 80 -4.10 -7.39 8.30
N ILE A 81 -5.15 -6.64 8.59
CA ILE A 81 -6.38 -6.60 7.77
C ILE A 81 -6.03 -6.14 6.36
N GLY A 82 -5.23 -5.07 6.23
CA GLY A 82 -4.87 -4.50 4.94
C GLY A 82 -4.17 -5.49 4.02
N GLN A 83 -3.22 -6.28 4.52
CA GLN A 83 -2.47 -7.25 3.71
C GLN A 83 -3.27 -8.50 3.38
N VAL A 84 -4.13 -8.97 4.29
CA VAL A 84 -5.05 -10.07 4.00
C VAL A 84 -6.06 -9.64 2.94
N ALA A 85 -6.71 -8.49 3.13
CA ALA A 85 -7.64 -7.93 2.15
C ALA A 85 -6.97 -7.69 0.79
N GLN A 86 -5.72 -7.19 0.78
CA GLN A 86 -4.94 -7.02 -0.45
C GLN A 86 -4.78 -8.34 -1.18
N THR A 87 -4.34 -9.38 -0.48
CA THR A 87 -3.95 -10.64 -1.11
C THR A 87 -5.17 -11.39 -1.65
N PHE A 88 -6.29 -11.40 -0.91
CA PHE A 88 -7.56 -11.93 -1.40
C PHE A 88 -8.14 -11.08 -2.54
N GLY A 89 -8.04 -9.75 -2.45
CA GLY A 89 -8.47 -8.84 -3.49
C GLY A 89 -7.70 -9.04 -4.79
N VAL A 90 -6.37 -9.14 -4.72
CA VAL A 90 -5.49 -9.42 -5.86
C VAL A 90 -5.77 -10.80 -6.45
N ALA A 91 -6.09 -11.80 -5.64
CA ALA A 91 -6.50 -13.11 -6.14
C ALA A 91 -7.73 -13.01 -7.05
N ALA A 92 -8.70 -12.16 -6.67
CA ALA A 92 -9.99 -12.00 -7.36
C ALA A 92 -10.08 -10.77 -8.29
N THR A 93 -8.94 -10.16 -8.64
CA THR A 93 -8.83 -9.05 -9.61
C THR A 93 -7.67 -9.24 -10.58
N SER A 94 -7.65 -8.51 -11.70
CA SER A 94 -6.45 -8.45 -12.53
C SER A 94 -5.32 -7.69 -11.81
N ALA A 95 -4.06 -7.98 -12.16
CA ALA A 95 -2.92 -7.26 -11.60
C ALA A 95 -2.98 -5.75 -11.93
N SER A 96 -3.47 -5.40 -13.13
CA SER A 96 -3.64 -4.01 -13.55
C SER A 96 -4.68 -3.28 -12.69
N VAL A 97 -5.86 -3.86 -12.48
CA VAL A 97 -6.92 -3.25 -11.64
C VAL A 97 -6.50 -3.17 -10.19
N GLY A 98 -5.91 -4.24 -9.62
CA GLY A 98 -5.41 -4.23 -8.25
C GLY A 98 -4.35 -3.16 -8.00
N THR A 99 -3.42 -2.99 -8.95
CA THR A 99 -2.38 -1.94 -8.90
C THR A 99 -2.99 -0.56 -9.01
N THR A 100 -3.97 -0.37 -9.90
CA THR A 100 -4.69 0.89 -10.10
C THR A 100 -5.41 1.33 -8.83
N ILE A 101 -6.17 0.43 -8.19
CA ILE A 101 -6.89 0.74 -6.94
C ILE A 101 -5.89 1.05 -5.82
N SER A 102 -4.81 0.27 -5.70
CA SER A 102 -3.81 0.47 -4.65
C SER A 102 -3.03 1.77 -4.81
N ALA A 103 -2.89 2.28 -6.04
CA ALA A 103 -2.27 3.57 -6.29
C ALA A 103 -3.09 4.76 -5.72
N ALA A 104 -4.34 4.53 -5.27
CA ALA A 104 -5.11 5.52 -4.53
C ALA A 104 -4.72 5.64 -3.04
N ILE A 105 -3.89 4.74 -2.50
CA ILE A 105 -3.43 4.78 -1.09
C ILE A 105 -2.90 6.17 -0.68
N PRO A 106 -2.00 6.84 -1.43
CA PRO A 106 -1.48 8.15 -1.05
C PRO A 106 -2.58 9.22 -0.92
N ALA A 107 -3.64 9.12 -1.71
CA ALA A 107 -4.77 10.04 -1.60
C ALA A 107 -5.53 9.84 -0.28
N PHE A 108 -5.79 8.59 0.11
CA PHE A 108 -6.38 8.27 1.41
C PHE A 108 -5.49 8.72 2.56
N VAL A 109 -4.17 8.56 2.45
CA VAL A 109 -3.21 9.04 3.45
C VAL A 109 -3.35 10.54 3.66
N VAL A 110 -3.43 11.33 2.58
CA VAL A 110 -3.60 12.79 2.68
C VAL A 110 -4.94 13.17 3.30
N VAL A 111 -6.01 12.48 2.93
CA VAL A 111 -7.34 12.70 3.51
C VAL A 111 -7.35 12.38 5.01
N PHE A 112 -6.81 11.24 5.43
CA PHE A 112 -6.72 10.89 6.84
C PHE A 112 -5.79 11.83 7.62
N ALA A 113 -4.68 12.26 7.02
CA ALA A 113 -3.78 13.25 7.63
C ALA A 113 -4.50 14.60 7.83
N ALA A 114 -5.22 15.10 6.84
CA ALA A 114 -5.99 16.33 6.96
C ALA A 114 -7.07 16.23 8.07
N MET A 115 -7.78 15.11 8.14
CA MET A 115 -8.83 14.89 9.15
C MET A 115 -8.29 14.70 10.57
N ARG A 116 -7.22 13.93 10.75
CA ARG A 116 -6.69 13.54 12.08
C ARG A 116 -5.61 14.47 12.61
N LEU A 117 -4.68 14.85 11.76
CA LEU A 117 -3.53 15.69 12.12
C LEU A 117 -3.82 17.18 11.92
N LYS A 118 -4.98 17.53 11.33
CA LYS A 118 -5.38 18.92 11.01
C LYS A 118 -4.33 19.67 10.19
N GLN A 119 -3.56 18.95 9.37
CA GLN A 119 -2.53 19.52 8.51
C GLN A 119 -3.15 20.14 7.26
N SER A 120 -2.71 21.35 6.91
CA SER A 120 -3.15 22.00 5.67
C SER A 120 -2.49 21.34 4.45
N VAL A 121 -3.31 20.95 3.48
CA VAL A 121 -2.84 20.39 2.21
C VAL A 121 -2.31 21.53 1.36
N SER A 122 -1.03 21.49 1.01
CA SER A 122 -0.43 22.51 0.15
C SER A 122 -0.93 22.38 -1.30
N ARG A 123 -0.95 23.49 -2.05
CA ARG A 123 -1.33 23.47 -3.47
C ARG A 123 -0.47 22.50 -4.29
N LEU A 124 0.81 22.36 -3.93
CA LEU A 124 1.73 21.44 -4.59
C LEU A 124 1.41 19.98 -4.28
N GLN A 125 1.01 19.67 -3.05
CA GLN A 125 0.52 18.33 -2.69
C GLN A 125 -0.76 17.98 -3.45
N ALA A 126 -1.71 18.92 -3.54
CA ALA A 126 -2.93 18.73 -4.30
C ALA A 126 -2.66 18.46 -5.79
N LEU A 127 -1.72 19.19 -6.40
CA LEU A 127 -1.28 18.95 -7.78
C LEU A 127 -0.59 17.60 -7.95
N GLY A 128 0.26 17.20 -7.01
CA GLY A 128 0.91 15.88 -7.03
C GLY A 128 -0.09 14.72 -6.92
N ILE A 129 -1.11 14.87 -6.08
CA ILE A 129 -2.22 13.91 -5.96
C ILE A 129 -3.00 13.84 -7.27
N LEU A 130 -3.37 14.99 -7.85
CA LEU A 130 -4.08 15.04 -9.11
C LEU A 130 -3.28 14.37 -10.24
N ALA A 131 -1.97 14.67 -10.33
CA ALA A 131 -1.07 14.05 -11.29
C ALA A 131 -0.98 12.52 -11.10
N ALA A 132 -0.93 12.04 -9.86
CA ALA A 132 -0.97 10.62 -9.56
C ALA A 132 -2.29 9.98 -10.03
N PHE A 133 -3.44 10.58 -9.74
CA PHE A 133 -4.74 10.10 -10.23
C PHE A 133 -4.86 10.10 -11.75
N VAL A 134 -4.31 11.11 -12.44
CA VAL A 134 -4.26 11.15 -13.90
C VAL A 134 -3.40 9.99 -14.43
N GLY A 135 -2.23 9.76 -13.86
CA GLY A 135 -1.39 8.61 -14.22
C GLY A 135 -2.10 7.27 -14.04
N ILE A 136 -2.83 7.11 -12.93
CA ILE A 136 -3.65 5.93 -12.64
C ILE A 136 -4.76 5.76 -13.70
N ALA A 137 -5.47 6.83 -14.05
CA ALA A 137 -6.53 6.79 -15.07
C ALA A 137 -5.97 6.45 -16.47
N LEU A 138 -4.78 6.95 -16.81
CA LEU A 138 -4.10 6.61 -18.06
C LEU A 138 -3.74 5.13 -18.12
N VAL A 139 -3.16 4.57 -17.05
CA VAL A 139 -2.85 3.14 -16.97
C VAL A 139 -4.13 2.29 -17.06
N ALA A 140 -5.22 2.70 -16.41
CA ALA A 140 -6.48 1.98 -16.42
C ALA A 140 -7.21 2.00 -17.79
N SER A 141 -6.95 3.01 -18.63
CA SER A 141 -7.66 3.23 -19.90
C SER A 141 -7.03 2.55 -21.13
N GLY A 142 -6.02 1.69 -20.93
CA GLY A 142 -5.43 0.87 -21.99
C GLY A 142 -6.47 -0.01 -22.70
N ARG A 143 -6.91 0.43 -23.90
CA ARG A 143 -8.09 -0.07 -24.62
C ARG A 143 -8.07 -1.56 -25.00
N GLY A 144 -6.91 -2.22 -25.02
CA GLY A 144 -6.80 -3.66 -25.29
C GLY A 144 -6.88 -4.55 -24.04
N GLU A 145 -6.48 -4.03 -22.87
CA GLU A 145 -6.45 -4.79 -21.63
C GLU A 145 -7.72 -4.59 -20.78
N ALA A 146 -8.44 -3.48 -20.97
CA ALA A 146 -9.59 -3.13 -20.15
C ALA A 146 -10.71 -4.19 -20.17
N ALA A 147 -11.02 -4.77 -21.33
CA ALA A 147 -12.04 -5.80 -21.45
C ALA A 147 -11.62 -7.12 -20.76
N SER A 148 -10.38 -7.56 -20.94
CA SER A 148 -9.82 -8.74 -20.28
C SER A 148 -9.64 -8.55 -18.77
N ALA A 149 -9.26 -7.34 -18.35
CA ALA A 149 -9.12 -6.97 -16.94
C ALA A 149 -10.49 -6.93 -16.25
N ALA A 150 -11.53 -6.40 -16.90
CA ALA A 150 -12.89 -6.42 -16.40
C ALA A 150 -13.41 -7.85 -16.23
N ALA A 151 -13.14 -8.75 -17.19
CA ALA A 151 -13.54 -10.16 -17.09
C ALA A 151 -12.84 -10.91 -15.94
N GLN A 152 -11.59 -10.56 -15.62
CA GLN A 152 -10.82 -11.14 -14.52
C GLN A 152 -11.09 -10.49 -13.15
N THR A 153 -11.89 -9.43 -13.12
CA THR A 153 -12.12 -8.63 -11.91
C THR A 153 -13.53 -8.85 -11.37
N SER A 154 -13.59 -9.45 -10.18
CA SER A 154 -14.82 -9.53 -9.41
C SER A 154 -15.06 -8.24 -8.61
N LEU A 155 -16.32 -7.89 -8.37
CA LEU A 155 -16.70 -6.77 -7.51
C LEU A 155 -16.15 -6.93 -6.08
N VAL A 156 -16.22 -8.16 -5.55
CA VAL A 156 -15.69 -8.51 -4.23
C VAL A 156 -14.18 -8.30 -4.18
N GLY A 157 -13.45 -8.72 -5.22
CA GLY A 157 -12.01 -8.50 -5.33
C GLY A 157 -11.65 -7.02 -5.31
N ALA A 158 -12.32 -6.21 -6.12
CA ALA A 158 -12.09 -4.76 -6.16
C ALA A 158 -12.39 -4.10 -4.80
N ALA A 159 -13.48 -4.50 -4.14
CA ALA A 159 -13.84 -4.02 -2.82
C ALA A 159 -12.79 -4.39 -1.75
N LEU A 160 -12.21 -5.58 -1.83
CA LEU A 160 -11.14 -6.02 -0.92
C LEU A 160 -9.83 -5.24 -1.12
N VAL A 161 -9.45 -4.95 -2.38
CA VAL A 161 -8.28 -4.09 -2.65
C VAL A 161 -8.54 -2.66 -2.16
N LEU A 162 -9.77 -2.15 -2.30
CA LEU A 162 -10.13 -0.83 -1.78
C LEU A 162 -10.10 -0.79 -0.24
N LEU A 163 -10.60 -1.82 0.42
CA LEU A 163 -10.51 -1.99 1.87
C LEU A 163 -9.05 -2.03 2.33
N SER A 164 -8.20 -2.76 1.59
CA SER A 164 -6.76 -2.75 1.82
C SER A 164 -6.18 -1.33 1.73
N ALA A 165 -6.54 -0.58 0.70
CA ALA A 165 -6.04 0.77 0.52
C ALA A 165 -6.45 1.71 1.68
N LEU A 166 -7.68 1.60 2.16
CA LEU A 166 -8.19 2.38 3.29
C LEU A 166 -7.50 2.02 4.61
N THR A 167 -7.33 0.73 4.88
CA THR A 167 -6.71 0.26 6.13
C THR A 167 -5.22 0.59 6.19
N ILE A 168 -4.49 0.41 5.09
CA ILE A 168 -3.06 0.76 5.02
C ILE A 168 -2.84 2.27 5.17
N ALA A 169 -3.79 3.09 4.70
CA ALA A 169 -3.68 4.55 4.77
C ALA A 169 -4.05 5.15 6.14
N PHE A 170 -4.70 4.38 7.02
CA PHE A 170 -5.26 4.82 8.31
C PHE A 170 -4.24 4.89 9.45
#